data_AF-A0A8C1UK89-F1
#
_entry.id   AF-A0A8C1UK89-F1
#
_cell.length_a   1.000
_cell.length_b   1.000
_cell.length_c   1.000
_cell.angle_alpha   90.00
_cell.angle_beta   90.00
_cell.angle_gamma   90.00
#
_symmetry.space_group_name_H-M   'P 1'
#
loop_
_entity.id
_entity.type
_entity.pdbx_description
1 polymer ?
#
loop_
_entity_poly.entity_id
_entity_poly.type
_entity_poly.pdbx_seq_one_letter_code
_entity_poly.pdbx_strand_id
1 'polypeptide(L)'
;MHKSYEPLKPATNKYLQQRWDQTRYEDHRCKVREAKPVVNTKGIQTPAHIQQKLKKIQVQEERMFIIERDNHLLASKLAAISRSKGLVDHRNIYPECRCLCVYVTGSVYYSPSNLRDLVGGWVVALPFVFCVQYDGRTGELFYCLKKG
;
A
#
# COMPACT_ATOMS: atom_id res chain seq x y z
N MET A 1 -66.61 -7.68 -45.88
CA MET A 1 -67.40 -8.87 -45.47
C MET A 1 -67.48 -8.90 -43.96
N HIS A 2 -68.67 -8.73 -43.37
CA HIS A 2 -68.87 -8.93 -41.93
C HIS A 2 -69.04 -10.42 -41.67
N LYS A 3 -68.12 -11.05 -40.92
CA LYS A 3 -68.29 -12.45 -40.50
C LYS A 3 -69.21 -12.48 -39.29
N SER A 4 -70.28 -13.28 -39.35
CA SER A 4 -71.10 -13.59 -38.17
C SER A 4 -70.28 -14.39 -37.17
N TYR A 5 -70.57 -14.19 -35.89
CA TYR A 5 -69.97 -14.98 -34.82
C TYR A 5 -70.52 -16.41 -34.89
N GLU A 6 -69.62 -17.38 -35.07
CA GLU A 6 -69.94 -18.80 -35.04
C GLU A 6 -69.33 -19.44 -33.78
N PRO A 7 -70.17 -19.89 -32.83
CA PRO A 7 -69.69 -20.49 -31.59
C PRO A 7 -69.07 -21.87 -31.85
N LEU A 8 -67.97 -22.17 -31.14
CA LEU A 8 -67.25 -23.44 -31.27
C LEU A 8 -68.04 -24.65 -30.77
N LYS A 9 -69.01 -24.40 -29.88
CA LYS A 9 -69.90 -25.41 -29.30
C LYS A 9 -71.34 -25.02 -29.64
N PRO A 10 -72.24 -26.01 -29.85
CA PRO A 10 -73.65 -25.72 -30.04
C PRO A 10 -74.17 -24.98 -28.80
N ALA A 11 -74.69 -23.77 -29.01
CA ALA A 11 -75.22 -22.92 -27.97
C ALA A 11 -76.66 -22.52 -28.34
N THR A 12 -77.57 -22.60 -27.38
CA THR A 12 -78.98 -22.20 -27.55
C THR A 12 -79.13 -20.72 -27.85
N ASN A 13 -78.24 -19.86 -27.32
CA ASN A 13 -78.23 -18.42 -27.58
C ASN A 13 -76.85 -17.96 -28.07
N LYS A 14 -76.76 -17.59 -29.35
CA LYS A 14 -75.51 -17.14 -29.99
C LYS A 14 -74.98 -15.82 -29.42
N TYR A 15 -75.86 -14.89 -29.05
CA TYR A 15 -75.46 -13.57 -28.55
C TYR A 15 -74.80 -13.66 -27.17
N LEU A 16 -75.38 -14.44 -26.26
CA LEU A 16 -74.80 -14.65 -24.94
C LEU A 16 -73.46 -15.40 -25.03
N GLN A 17 -73.38 -16.41 -25.90
CA GLN A 17 -72.14 -17.14 -26.12
C GLN A 17 -71.03 -16.22 -26.65
N GLN A 18 -71.36 -15.32 -27.59
CA GLN A 18 -70.41 -14.32 -28.09
C GLN A 18 -69.85 -13.43 -26.98
N ARG A 19 -70.71 -12.94 -26.08
CA ARG A 19 -70.27 -12.08 -24.98
C ARG A 19 -69.35 -12.83 -24.02
N TRP A 20 -69.69 -14.07 -23.66
CA TRP A 20 -68.86 -14.88 -22.78
C TRP A 20 -67.50 -15.23 -23.38
N ASP A 21 -67.48 -15.60 -24.67
CA ASP A 21 -66.22 -15.89 -25.36
C ASP A 21 -65.33 -14.65 -25.44
N GLN A 22 -65.94 -13.48 -25.70
CA GLN A 22 -65.21 -12.20 -25.72
C GLN A 22 -64.61 -11.87 -24.35
N THR A 23 -65.40 -11.93 -23.27
CA THR A 23 -64.90 -11.68 -21.91
C THR A 23 -63.83 -12.69 -21.51
N ARG A 24 -64.01 -13.97 -21.82
CA ARG A 24 -63.03 -15.01 -21.52
C ARG A 24 -61.73 -14.81 -22.30
N TYR A 25 -61.83 -14.35 -23.55
CA TYR A 25 -60.67 -14.01 -24.36
C TYR A 25 -59.91 -12.80 -23.78
N GLU A 26 -60.62 -11.76 -23.36
CA GLU A 26 -60.04 -10.59 -22.71
C GLU A 26 -59.36 -10.96 -21.39
N ASP A 27 -59.99 -11.77 -20.55
CA ASP A 27 -59.42 -12.28 -19.30
C ASP A 27 -58.15 -13.09 -19.55
N HIS A 28 -58.18 -13.98 -20.55
CA HIS A 28 -57.01 -14.76 -20.94
C HIS A 28 -55.86 -13.84 -21.38
N ARG A 29 -56.15 -12.85 -22.24
CA ARG A 29 -55.17 -11.86 -22.69
C ARG A 29 -54.60 -11.06 -21.52
N CYS A 30 -55.43 -10.71 -20.54
CA CYS A 30 -54.98 -10.01 -19.34
C CYS A 30 -54.01 -10.89 -18.53
N LYS A 31 -54.37 -12.16 -18.28
CA LYS A 31 -53.50 -13.13 -17.58
C LYS A 31 -52.19 -13.38 -18.29
N VAL A 32 -52.21 -13.50 -19.62
CA VAL A 32 -50.98 -13.66 -20.43
C VAL A 32 -50.10 -12.42 -20.35
N ARG A 33 -50.68 -11.23 -20.38
CA ARG A 33 -49.94 -9.96 -20.26
C ARG A 33 -49.34 -9.77 -18.87
N GLU A 34 -50.05 -10.18 -17.83
CA GLU A 34 -49.63 -10.05 -16.43
C GLU A 34 -48.74 -11.21 -15.95
N ALA A 35 -48.60 -12.26 -16.75
CA ALA A 35 -47.76 -13.41 -16.43
C ALA A 35 -46.31 -12.96 -16.24
N LYS A 36 -45.83 -13.10 -15.00
CA LYS A 36 -44.44 -12.81 -14.64
C LYS A 36 -43.55 -13.99 -15.02
N PRO A 37 -42.30 -13.74 -15.46
CA PRO A 37 -41.35 -14.82 -15.70
C PRO A 37 -41.08 -15.58 -14.40
N VAL A 38 -41.04 -16.92 -14.48
CA VAL A 38 -40.76 -17.81 -13.34
C VAL A 38 -39.33 -17.62 -12.82
N VAL A 39 -38.40 -17.33 -13.74
CA VAL A 39 -36.99 -17.10 -13.42
C VAL A 39 -36.72 -15.60 -13.50
N ASN A 40 -36.24 -15.03 -12.40
CA ASN A 40 -35.73 -13.67 -12.39
C ASN A 40 -34.35 -13.64 -13.07
N THR A 41 -34.28 -13.11 -14.29
CA THR A 41 -33.02 -12.89 -15.03
C THR A 41 -32.34 -11.57 -14.69
N LYS A 42 -32.90 -10.76 -13.78
CA LYS A 42 -32.25 -9.52 -13.36
C LYS A 42 -31.00 -9.87 -12.55
N GLY A 43 -29.86 -9.32 -12.98
CA GLY A 43 -28.61 -9.42 -12.26
C GLY A 43 -28.75 -8.89 -10.84
N ILE A 44 -28.04 -9.52 -9.91
CA ILE A 44 -27.97 -9.05 -8.52
C ILE A 44 -27.39 -7.64 -8.54
N GLN A 45 -28.08 -6.69 -7.90
CA GLN A 45 -27.55 -5.34 -7.75
C GLN A 45 -26.26 -5.42 -6.95
N THR A 46 -25.18 -4.85 -7.48
CA THR A 46 -23.87 -4.89 -6.85
C THR A 46 -23.98 -4.33 -5.44
N PRO A 47 -23.68 -5.12 -4.39
CA PRO A 47 -23.73 -4.63 -3.02
C PRO A 47 -22.83 -3.41 -2.83
N ALA A 48 -23.31 -2.41 -2.08
CA ALA A 48 -22.60 -1.14 -1.89
C ALA A 48 -21.17 -1.31 -1.37
N HIS A 49 -20.92 -2.32 -0.52
CA HIS A 49 -19.58 -2.63 0.02
C HIS A 49 -18.58 -3.12 -1.05
N ILE A 50 -19.06 -3.64 -2.19
CA ILE A 50 -18.21 -4.03 -3.32
C ILE A 50 -17.85 -2.79 -4.15
N GLN A 51 -18.79 -1.85 -4.29
CA GLN A 51 -18.57 -0.59 -5.00
C GLN A 51 -17.62 0.33 -4.21
N GLN A 52 -17.84 0.43 -2.91
CA GLN A 52 -17.05 1.25 -1.99
C GLN A 52 -16.28 0.33 -1.05
N LYS A 53 -15.00 0.10 -1.37
CA LYS A 53 -14.07 -0.67 -0.53
C LYS A 53 -13.67 0.14 0.71
N LEU A 54 -14.63 0.38 1.62
CA LEU A 54 -14.48 1.31 2.75
C LEU A 54 -13.24 1.01 3.60
N LYS A 55 -12.93 -0.27 3.85
CA LYS A 55 -11.72 -0.64 4.61
C LYS A 55 -10.42 -0.29 3.90
N LYS A 56 -10.41 -0.35 2.56
CA LYS A 56 -9.26 0.07 1.75
C LYS A 56 -9.03 1.57 1.90
N ILE A 57 -10.10 2.36 1.83
CA ILE A 57 -10.05 3.83 1.99
C ILE A 57 -9.51 4.17 3.38
N GLN A 58 -10.07 3.58 4.43
CA GLN A 58 -9.62 3.78 5.81
C GLN A 58 -8.11 3.52 5.97
N VAL A 59 -7.61 2.38 5.48
CA VAL A 59 -6.18 2.04 5.58
C VAL A 59 -5.30 3.02 4.79
N GLN A 60 -5.80 3.55 3.66
CA GLN A 60 -5.08 4.57 2.90
C GLN A 60 -5.01 5.89 3.65
N GLU A 61 -6.10 6.33 4.27
CA GLU A 61 -6.15 7.55 5.10
C GLU A 61 -5.21 7.45 6.31
N GLU A 62 -5.24 6.33 7.02
CA GLU A 62 -4.33 6.08 8.16
C GLU A 62 -2.86 6.14 7.73
N ARG A 63 -2.51 5.56 6.57
CA ARG A 63 -1.15 5.63 6.01
C ARG A 63 -0.75 7.04 5.61
N MET A 64 -1.64 7.79 4.95
CA MET A 64 -1.38 9.18 4.56
C MET A 64 -1.16 10.06 5.77
N PHE A 65 -1.98 9.88 6.81
CA PHE A 65 -1.87 10.65 8.05
C PHE A 65 -0.50 10.45 8.75
N ILE A 66 0.00 9.21 8.77
CA ILE A 66 1.34 8.92 9.30
C ILE A 66 2.42 9.64 8.48
N ILE A 67 2.34 9.54 7.15
CA ILE A 67 3.30 10.18 6.24
C ILE A 67 3.29 11.70 6.42
N GLU A 68 2.12 12.32 6.50
CA GLU A 68 1.99 13.77 6.68
C GLU A 68 2.57 14.24 8.00
N ARG A 69 2.30 13.52 9.09
CA ARG A 69 2.90 13.79 10.40
C ARG A 69 4.42 13.70 10.33
N ASP A 70 4.95 12.64 9.74
CA ASP A 70 6.40 12.41 9.66
C ASP A 70 7.09 13.45 8.77
N ASN A 71 6.46 13.81 7.66
CA ASN A 71 6.93 14.88 6.76
C ASN A 71 6.97 16.23 7.48
N HIS A 72 5.93 16.57 8.27
CA HIS A 72 5.92 17.79 9.06
C HIS A 72 7.04 17.78 10.11
N LEU A 73 7.23 16.66 10.82
CA LEU A 73 8.29 16.52 11.82
C LEU A 73 9.68 16.68 11.18
N LEU A 74 9.90 16.04 10.03
CA LEU A 74 11.14 16.13 9.28
C LEU A 74 11.39 17.58 8.80
N ALA A 75 10.38 18.22 8.22
CA ALA A 75 10.48 19.61 7.78
C ALA A 75 10.82 20.56 8.94
N SER A 76 10.23 20.34 10.12
CA SER A 76 10.53 21.12 11.32
C SER A 76 11.97 20.93 11.80
N LYS A 77 12.48 19.70 11.78
CA LYS A 77 13.89 19.40 12.11
C LYS A 77 14.86 20.03 11.10
N LEU A 78 14.57 19.91 9.81
CA LEU A 78 15.38 20.53 8.75
C LEU A 78 15.37 22.05 8.86
N ALA A 79 14.23 22.65 9.17
CA ALA A 79 14.14 24.10 9.38
C ALA A 79 14.92 24.53 10.63
N ALA A 80 14.92 23.73 11.71
CA ALA A 80 15.74 24.01 12.89
C ALA A 80 17.24 23.93 12.59
N ILE A 81 17.69 22.92 11.84
CA ILE A 81 19.08 22.78 11.39
C ILE A 81 19.47 23.94 10.47
N SER A 82 18.62 24.26 9.49
CA SER A 82 18.85 25.35 8.54
C SER A 82 18.95 26.73 9.22
N ARG A 83 18.14 26.96 10.27
CA ARG A 83 18.25 28.18 11.10
C ARG A 83 19.48 28.19 11.99
N SER A 84 20.00 27.02 12.40
CA SER A 84 21.20 26.95 13.21
C SER A 84 22.43 27.30 12.36
N LYS A 85 23.26 28.23 12.84
CA LYS A 85 24.56 28.53 12.24
C LYS A 85 25.49 27.36 12.59
N GLY A 86 25.45 26.29 11.79
CA GLY A 86 26.09 25.00 12.04
C GLY A 86 27.37 25.08 12.88
N LEU A 87 27.24 24.78 14.17
CA LEU A 87 28.38 24.46 15.03
C LEU A 87 28.70 23.00 14.77
N VAL A 88 29.43 22.74 13.69
CA VAL A 88 30.14 21.47 13.51
C VAL A 88 31.39 21.58 14.37
N ASP A 89 31.25 21.24 15.64
CA ASP A 89 32.38 21.05 16.55
C ASP A 89 33.10 19.77 16.15
N HIS A 90 34.24 19.93 15.45
CA HIS A 90 35.21 18.86 15.19
C HIS A 90 35.88 18.32 16.48
N ARG A 91 35.41 18.73 17.67
CA ARG A 91 35.88 18.28 18.97
C ARG A 91 34.86 17.37 19.60
N ASN A 92 35.04 16.08 19.33
CA ASN A 92 34.33 15.01 20.01
C ASN A 92 34.89 14.85 21.43
N ILE A 93 34.36 15.63 22.37
CA ILE A 93 34.71 15.48 23.79
C ILE A 93 33.85 14.33 24.32
N TYR A 94 34.34 13.11 24.21
CA TYR A 94 33.77 11.99 24.95
C TYR A 94 34.10 12.18 26.44
N PRO A 95 33.12 12.36 27.34
CA PRO A 95 33.37 12.08 28.75
C PRO A 95 33.75 10.60 28.86
N GLU A 96 34.75 10.29 29.70
CA GLU A 96 35.26 8.95 29.98
C GLU A 96 34.17 8.03 30.54
N CYS A 97 33.26 7.59 29.67
CA CYS A 97 32.32 6.53 29.96
C CYS A 97 33.04 5.22 29.71
N ARG A 98 33.28 4.48 30.79
CA ARG A 98 33.67 3.06 30.77
C ARG A 98 32.73 2.30 29.84
N CYS A 99 33.16 2.04 28.61
CA CYS A 99 32.40 1.24 27.66
C CYS A 99 33.30 0.16 27.09
N LEU A 100 32.76 -1.06 27.17
CA LEU A 100 33.27 -2.36 26.76
C LEU A 100 33.87 -2.34 25.34
N CYS A 101 35.16 -2.69 25.21
CA CYS A 101 35.78 -2.99 23.93
C CYS A 101 35.13 -4.26 23.34
N VAL A 102 34.45 -4.14 22.19
CA VAL A 102 34.13 -5.32 21.37
C VAL A 102 35.32 -5.56 20.46
N TYR A 103 36.14 -6.54 20.82
CA TYR A 103 37.23 -7.03 19.98
C TYR A 103 36.64 -7.69 18.74
N VAL A 104 36.95 -7.17 17.56
CA VAL A 104 36.79 -7.93 16.31
C VAL A 104 38.17 -8.45 15.94
N THR A 105 38.49 -9.67 16.35
CA THR A 105 39.70 -10.37 15.91
C THR A 105 39.52 -10.78 14.44
N GLY A 106 39.87 -9.89 13.53
CA GLY A 106 39.99 -10.19 12.10
C GLY A 106 41.46 -10.26 11.71
N SER A 107 41.99 -11.47 11.60
CA SER A 107 43.36 -11.72 11.12
C SER A 107 43.51 -11.28 9.65
N VAL A 108 44.11 -10.12 9.41
CA VAL A 108 44.60 -9.75 8.07
C VAL A 108 46.08 -10.12 8.00
N TYR A 109 46.38 -11.17 7.25
CA TYR A 109 47.76 -11.52 6.91
C TYR A 109 48.35 -10.43 6.01
N TYR A 110 49.37 -9.72 6.49
CA TYR A 110 50.29 -8.98 5.63
C TYR A 110 51.72 -9.31 6.05
N SER A 111 52.47 -9.94 5.14
CA SER A 111 53.91 -10.18 5.29
C SER A 111 54.65 -8.84 5.41
N PRO A 112 55.60 -8.71 6.35
CA PRO A 112 56.18 -7.42 6.70
C PRO A 112 57.37 -7.12 5.79
N SER A 113 57.46 -5.89 5.30
CA SER A 113 58.75 -5.38 4.81
C SER A 113 59.14 -3.99 5.30
N ASN A 114 58.30 -3.25 6.06
CA ASN A 114 58.77 -2.24 7.02
C ASN A 114 57.59 -1.63 7.80
N LEU A 115 57.55 -1.85 9.11
CA LEU A 115 56.49 -1.35 10.01
C LEU A 115 56.58 0.17 10.27
N ARG A 116 57.60 0.87 9.74
CA ARG A 116 57.82 2.30 9.97
C ARG A 116 57.20 3.21 8.90
N ASP A 117 56.83 2.67 7.74
CA ASP A 117 56.28 3.46 6.63
C ASP A 117 54.73 3.52 6.61
N LEU A 118 54.08 2.89 7.59
CA LEU A 118 52.62 2.80 7.71
C LEU A 118 52.02 3.76 8.75
N VAL A 119 52.84 4.61 9.37
CA VAL A 119 52.35 5.68 10.24
C VAL A 119 52.02 6.90 9.37
N GLY A 120 50.73 7.13 9.12
CA GLY A 120 50.24 8.29 8.37
C GLY A 120 49.76 8.02 6.93
N GLY A 121 49.69 6.76 6.51
CA GLY A 121 49.15 6.37 5.20
C GLY A 121 47.62 6.25 5.20
N TRP A 122 46.95 6.83 4.21
CA TRP A 122 45.53 6.57 3.93
C TRP A 122 45.40 5.21 3.22
N VAL A 123 44.70 4.25 3.85
CA VAL A 123 44.30 3.03 3.15
C VAL A 123 42.95 3.27 2.51
N VAL A 124 42.91 3.29 1.18
CA VAL A 124 41.69 3.48 0.42
C VAL A 124 41.05 2.11 0.19
N ALA A 125 40.03 1.79 0.99
CA ALA A 125 39.12 0.68 0.74
C ALA A 125 37.77 1.28 0.35
N LEU A 126 37.56 1.50 -0.95
CA LEU A 126 36.32 2.08 -1.46
C LEU A 126 35.09 1.31 -0.92
N PRO A 127 34.07 2.00 -0.37
CA PRO A 127 33.79 3.44 -0.50
C PRO A 127 34.24 4.28 0.72
N PHE A 128 35.06 3.74 1.64
CA PHE A 128 35.41 4.42 2.89
C PHE A 128 36.89 4.78 2.99
N VAL A 129 37.15 6.02 3.39
CA VAL A 129 38.49 6.50 3.71
C VAL A 129 38.74 6.23 5.18
N PHE A 130 39.73 5.38 5.50
CA PHE A 130 40.09 5.09 6.88
C PHE A 130 41.34 5.88 7.29
N CYS A 131 41.31 6.47 8.49
CA CYS A 131 42.51 7.03 9.12
C CYS A 131 43.13 5.94 10.00
N VAL A 132 44.39 5.58 9.72
CA VAL A 132 45.16 4.66 10.55
C VAL A 132 45.93 5.49 11.58
N GLN A 133 45.63 5.29 12.87
CA GLN A 133 46.39 5.90 13.95
C GLN A 133 47.14 4.81 14.73
N TYR A 134 48.44 5.03 14.93
CA TYR A 134 49.29 4.17 15.75
C TYR A 134 49.36 4.74 17.17
N ASP A 135 49.00 3.94 18.17
CA ASP A 135 49.19 4.32 19.58
C ASP A 135 50.50 3.74 20.10
N GLY A 136 51.46 4.63 20.36
CA GLY A 136 52.80 4.27 20.86
C GLY A 136 52.83 3.77 22.31
N ARG A 137 51.72 3.78 23.05
CA ARG A 137 51.66 3.23 24.43
C ARG A 137 51.30 1.75 24.47
N THR A 138 50.51 1.26 23.51
CA THR A 138 50.02 -0.13 23.46
C THR A 138 50.61 -0.91 22.28
N GLY A 139 51.19 -0.23 21.29
CA GLY A 139 51.79 -0.88 20.12
C GLY A 139 50.77 -1.35 19.08
N GLU A 140 49.51 -0.90 19.17
CA GLU A 140 48.40 -1.34 18.32
C GLU A 140 47.96 -0.28 17.30
N LEU A 141 47.39 -0.74 16.19
CA LEU A 141 46.89 0.07 15.08
C LEU A 141 45.38 0.20 15.15
N PHE A 142 44.87 1.43 15.07
CA PHE A 142 43.45 1.75 15.06
C PHE A 142 43.01 2.23 13.67
N TYR A 143 41.81 1.79 13.25
CA TYR A 143 41.19 2.20 11.99
C TYR A 143 39.93 3.03 12.28
N CYS A 144 39.96 4.31 11.96
CA CYS A 144 38.81 5.21 12.09
C CYS A 144 38.15 5.47 10.74
N LEU A 145 36.84 5.19 10.63
CA LEU A 145 36.04 5.40 9.42
C LEU A 145 35.72 6.90 9.24
N LYS A 146 36.20 7.51 8.15
CA LYS A 146 35.80 8.87 7.77
C LYS A 146 34.45 8.81 7.08
N LYS A 147 33.39 9.35 7.70
CA LYS A 147 32.13 9.64 6.98
C LYS A 147 32.32 10.93 6.18
N GLY A 148 32.10 10.85 4.88
CA GLY A 148 32.05 12.00 3.97
C GLY A 148 30.85 12.89 4.21
#